data_AF-A0AAE9WSZ6-F1
#
_entry.id   AF-A0AAE9WSZ6-F1
#
_cell.length_a   1.000
_cell.length_b   1.000
_cell.length_c   1.000
_cell.angle_alpha   90.00
_cell.angle_beta   90.00
_cell.angle_gamma   90.00
#
_symmetry.space_group_name_H-M   'P 1'
#
loop_
_entity.id
_entity.type
_entity.pdbx_description
1 polymer ?
#
loop_
_entity_poly.entity_id
_entity_poly.type
_entity_poly.pdbx_seq_one_letter_code
_entity_poly.pdbx_strand_id
1 'polypeptide(L)'
;MKKEEFFFHICKDQKLIRFIGLPTKLSLKAFMLTLIGYNKPFDRHDWYIDRCGNTIKYIIDYYDGKNENNAPVSIFIDARSEYSYNNTLDYFKVLYLKFWNFFKLPT
;
A
#
# COMPACT_ATOMS: atom_id res chain seq x y z
N MET A 1 -4.67 7.01 3.65
CA MET A 1 -4.20 5.64 3.97
C MET A 1 -3.29 5.73 5.20
N LYS A 2 -3.41 4.88 6.23
CA LYS A 2 -2.54 4.99 7.43
C LYS A 2 -1.03 4.98 7.11
N LYS A 3 -0.60 4.21 6.10
CA LYS A 3 0.81 4.22 5.66
C LYS A 3 1.28 5.58 5.11
N GLU A 4 0.39 6.43 4.63
CA GLU A 4 0.77 7.77 4.12
C GLU A 4 1.22 8.73 5.23
N GLU A 5 0.74 8.54 6.46
CA GLU A 5 1.18 9.31 7.63
C GLU A 5 2.70 9.23 7.82
N PHE A 6 3.31 8.11 7.45
CA PHE A 6 4.76 7.90 7.52
C PHE A 6 5.57 8.86 6.64
N PHE A 7 5.00 9.30 5.52
CA PHE A 7 5.66 10.18 4.56
C PHE A 7 5.45 11.68 4.87
N PHE A 8 4.71 12.01 5.93
CA PHE A 8 4.41 13.40 6.29
C PHE A 8 5.67 14.23 6.62
N HIS A 9 6.73 13.58 7.10
CA HIS A 9 8.03 14.22 7.35
C HIS A 9 8.75 14.65 6.06
N ILE A 10 8.46 13.99 4.93
CA ILE A 10 9.04 14.34 3.61
C ILE A 10 8.13 15.33 2.90
N CYS A 11 6.84 15.05 2.90
CA CYS A 11 5.85 15.84 2.18
C CYS A 11 4.57 15.95 3.01
N LYS A 12 4.26 17.17 3.43
CA LYS A 12 3.04 17.47 4.20
C LYS A 12 1.79 17.56 3.32
N ASP A 13 1.95 17.95 2.06
CA ASP A 13 0.83 18.09 1.13
C ASP A 13 0.59 16.76 0.40
N GLN A 14 -0.35 15.99 0.93
CA GLN A 14 -0.76 14.70 0.40
C GLN A 14 -2.25 14.73 0.11
N LYS A 15 -2.64 14.46 -1.13
CA LYS A 15 -4.04 14.57 -1.57
C LYS A 15 -4.48 13.31 -2.29
N LEU A 16 -5.72 12.89 -2.03
CA LEU A 16 -6.35 11.85 -2.81
C LEU A 16 -6.73 12.40 -4.18
N ILE A 17 -6.10 11.88 -5.24
CA ILE A 17 -6.42 12.25 -6.64
C ILE A 17 -7.63 11.46 -7.11
N ARG A 18 -7.55 10.13 -7.02
CA ARG A 18 -8.61 9.23 -7.45
C ARG A 18 -8.60 7.88 -6.74
N PHE A 19 -9.78 7.29 -6.62
CA PHE A 19 -10.00 5.94 -6.14
C PHE A 19 -10.77 5.16 -7.21
N ILE A 20 -10.27 4.01 -7.65
CA ILE A 20 -10.83 3.24 -8.77
C ILE A 20 -11.09 1.81 -8.33
N GLY A 21 -12.31 1.31 -8.56
CA GLY A 21 -12.61 -0.12 -8.50
C GLY A 21 -12.21 -0.85 -9.77
N LEU A 22 -11.53 -1.97 -9.63
CA LEU A 22 -11.03 -2.83 -10.70
C LEU A 22 -11.36 -4.31 -10.41
N PRO A 23 -12.63 -4.67 -10.23
CA PRO A 23 -13.04 -5.99 -9.72
C PRO A 23 -12.61 -7.15 -10.63
N THR A 24 -12.40 -6.91 -11.93
CA THR A 24 -12.01 -7.93 -12.91
C THR A 24 -10.50 -8.00 -13.17
N LYS A 25 -9.69 -7.05 -12.67
CA LYS A 25 -8.26 -6.99 -13.00
C LYS A 25 -7.39 -7.45 -11.84
N LEU A 26 -6.66 -8.54 -12.03
CA LEU A 26 -5.64 -8.96 -11.08
C LEU A 26 -4.44 -8.01 -11.08
N SER A 27 -3.86 -7.79 -9.90
CA SER A 27 -2.55 -7.15 -9.77
C SER A 27 -1.44 -8.13 -10.14
N LEU A 28 -0.24 -7.64 -10.49
CA LEU A 28 0.88 -8.52 -10.84
C LEU A 28 1.20 -9.53 -9.72
N LYS A 29 1.18 -9.06 -8.45
CA LYS A 29 1.38 -9.92 -7.29
C LYS A 29 0.25 -10.95 -7.16
N ALA A 30 -1.01 -10.53 -7.25
CA ALA A 30 -2.15 -11.44 -7.16
C ALA A 30 -2.11 -12.50 -8.27
N PHE A 31 -1.79 -12.10 -9.50
CA PHE A 31 -1.63 -13.01 -10.62
C PHE A 31 -0.57 -14.09 -10.35
N MET A 32 0.62 -13.70 -9.88
CA MET A 32 1.69 -14.65 -9.54
C MET A 32 1.31 -15.57 -8.37
N LEU A 33 0.63 -15.05 -7.35
CA LEU A 33 0.15 -15.84 -6.22
C LEU A 33 -0.93 -16.85 -6.65
N THR A 34 -1.84 -16.45 -7.54
CA THR A 34 -2.84 -17.35 -8.12
C THR A 34 -2.18 -18.48 -8.90
N LEU A 35 -1.09 -18.21 -9.63
CA LEU A 35 -0.37 -19.24 -10.38
C LEU A 35 0.22 -20.34 -9.48
N ILE A 36 0.59 -20.02 -8.24
CA ILE A 36 1.14 -20.98 -7.26
C ILE A 36 0.07 -21.50 -6.28
N GLY A 37 -1.22 -21.32 -6.59
CA GLY A 37 -2.33 -21.95 -5.87
C GLY A 37 -2.95 -21.13 -4.74
N TYR A 38 -2.59 -19.86 -4.55
CA TYR A 38 -3.31 -18.97 -3.63
C TYR A 38 -4.63 -18.48 -4.22
N ASN A 39 -5.58 -18.16 -3.34
CA ASN A 39 -6.85 -17.57 -3.75
C ASN A 39 -6.66 -16.20 -4.40
N LYS A 40 -7.41 -15.95 -5.47
CA LYS A 40 -7.48 -14.63 -6.10
C LYS A 40 -8.24 -13.64 -5.19
N PRO A 41 -7.94 -12.33 -5.26
CA PRO A 41 -8.78 -11.34 -4.61
C PRO A 41 -10.16 -11.30 -5.26
N PHE A 42 -11.21 -11.12 -4.45
CA PHE A 42 -12.58 -10.96 -4.95
C PHE A 42 -12.84 -9.53 -5.44
N ASP A 43 -12.06 -8.56 -4.98
CA ASP A 43 -12.15 -7.17 -5.38
C ASP A 43 -10.77 -6.50 -5.31
N ARG A 44 -10.55 -5.52 -6.19
CA ARG A 44 -9.32 -4.74 -6.25
C ARG A 44 -9.66 -3.28 -6.41
N HIS A 45 -8.93 -2.45 -5.68
CA HIS A 45 -8.98 -1.01 -5.82
C HIS A 45 -7.58 -0.41 -6.05
N ASP A 46 -7.50 0.56 -6.95
CA ASP A 46 -6.31 1.37 -7.15
C ASP A 46 -6.55 2.77 -6.57
N TRP A 47 -5.67 3.18 -5.65
CA TRP A 47 -5.75 4.46 -4.94
C TRP A 47 -4.59 5.35 -5.37
N TYR A 48 -4.89 6.49 -5.99
CA TYR A 48 -3.92 7.46 -6.49
C TYR A 48 -3.81 8.64 -5.53
N ILE A 49 -2.62 8.86 -5.00
CA ILE A 49 -2.28 9.93 -4.08
C ILE A 49 -1.30 10.88 -4.78
N ASP A 50 -1.57 12.19 -4.71
CA ASP A 50 -0.59 13.21 -5.01
C ASP A 50 0.25 13.45 -3.77
N ARG A 51 1.57 13.31 -3.92
CA ARG A 51 2.56 13.61 -2.87
C ARG A 51 3.52 14.64 -3.43
N CYS A 52 3.29 15.91 -3.11
CA CYS A 52 4.13 17.03 -3.55
C CYS A 52 4.35 17.06 -5.08
N GLY A 53 3.31 16.83 -5.87
CA GLY A 53 3.35 16.81 -7.33
C GLY A 53 3.69 15.45 -7.95
N ASN A 54 4.01 14.44 -7.13
CA ASN A 54 4.24 13.07 -7.61
C ASN A 54 3.00 12.22 -7.37
N THR A 55 2.47 11.64 -8.45
CA THR A 55 1.37 10.68 -8.35
C THR A 55 1.90 9.32 -7.92
N ILE A 56 1.53 8.90 -6.71
CA ILE A 56 1.82 7.59 -6.14
C ILE A 56 0.56 6.73 -6.23
N LYS A 57 0.69 5.55 -6.83
CA LYS A 57 -0.38 4.59 -6.93
C LYS A 57 -0.25 3.52 -5.86
N TYR A 58 -1.34 3.25 -5.19
CA TYR A 58 -1.52 2.16 -4.24
C TYR A 58 -2.45 1.12 -4.83
N ILE A 59 -2.12 -0.15 -4.63
CA ILE A 59 -2.94 -1.30 -5.01
C ILE A 59 -3.49 -1.89 -3.72
N ILE A 60 -4.80 -2.10 -3.68
CA ILE A 60 -5.53 -2.69 -2.56
C ILE A 60 -6.27 -3.91 -3.09
N ASP A 61 -5.79 -5.09 -2.72
CA ASP A 61 -6.44 -6.36 -3.07
C ASP A 61 -7.22 -6.86 -1.85
N TYR A 62 -8.51 -7.19 -2.02
CA TYR A 62 -9.38 -7.73 -0.98
C TYR A 62 -9.57 -9.23 -1.19
N TYR A 63 -9.30 -10.01 -0.13
CA TYR A 63 -9.39 -11.47 -0.14
C TYR A 63 -10.35 -11.93 0.94
N ASP A 64 -11.02 -13.05 0.68
CA ASP A 64 -11.79 -13.74 1.71
C ASP A 64 -10.84 -14.19 2.81
N GLY A 65 -11.23 -13.95 4.06
CA GLY A 65 -10.53 -14.45 5.22
C GLY A 65 -10.78 -15.94 5.42
N LYS A 66 -10.21 -16.49 6.50
CA LYS A 66 -10.39 -17.91 6.80
C LYS A 66 -11.84 -18.18 7.23
N ASN A 67 -12.45 -19.18 6.61
CA ASN A 67 -13.74 -19.71 7.04
C ASN A 67 -13.50 -20.80 8.09
N GLU A 68 -13.54 -20.43 9.37
CA GLU A 68 -13.60 -21.37 10.48
C GLU A 68 -15.07 -21.59 10.87
N ASN A 69 -15.45 -22.83 11.19
CA ASN A 69 -16.83 -23.15 11.54
C ASN A 69 -17.28 -22.31 12.74
N ASN A 70 -18.39 -21.58 12.60
CA ASN A 70 -18.95 -20.61 13.56
C ASN A 70 -18.14 -19.33 13.81
N ALA A 71 -17.10 -19.04 13.02
CA ALA A 71 -16.42 -17.75 13.08
C ALA A 71 -17.17 -16.69 12.24
N PRO A 72 -17.16 -15.41 12.65
CA PRO A 72 -17.66 -14.32 11.83
C PRO A 72 -16.85 -14.20 10.53
N VAL A 73 -17.52 -13.77 9.45
CA VAL A 73 -16.87 -13.50 8.15
C VAL A 73 -15.71 -12.53 8.35
N SER A 74 -14.52 -12.94 7.90
CA SER A 74 -13.31 -12.12 7.96
C SER A 74 -12.84 -11.77 6.55
N ILE A 75 -12.19 -10.61 6.41
CA ILE A 75 -11.63 -10.13 5.13
C ILE A 75 -10.16 -9.83 5.37
N PHE A 76 -9.31 -10.30 4.46
CA PHE A 76 -7.90 -9.95 4.42
C PHE A 76 -7.65 -8.87 3.37
N ILE A 77 -6.96 -7.80 3.76
CA ILE A 77 -6.68 -6.65 2.89
C ILE A 77 -5.18 -6.53 2.68
N ASP A 78 -4.74 -6.67 1.43
CA ASP A 78 -3.36 -6.39 1.04
C ASP A 78 -3.26 -5.00 0.39
N ALA A 79 -2.86 -4.01 1.18
CA ALA A 79 -2.65 -2.63 0.73
C ALA A 79 -1.15 -2.32 0.60
N ARG A 80 -0.70 -2.05 -0.62
CA ARG A 80 0.71 -1.80 -0.95
C ARG A 80 0.87 -0.72 -2.00
N SER A 81 2.00 -0.03 -1.98
CA SER A 81 2.34 0.90 -3.07
C SER A 81 2.76 0.13 -4.31
N GLU A 82 2.52 0.74 -5.47
CA GLU A 82 3.12 0.31 -6.71
C GLU A 82 4.62 0.60 -6.69
N TYR A 83 5.39 -0.25 -7.38
CA TYR A 83 6.80 0.00 -7.58
C TYR A 83 6.98 1.17 -8.55
N SER A 84 7.48 2.28 -8.04
CA SER A 84 7.74 3.50 -8.81
C SER A 84 8.98 4.17 -8.25
N TYR A 85 9.79 4.75 -9.13
CA TYR A 85 11.05 5.40 -8.77
C TYR A 85 10.88 6.43 -7.64
N ASN A 86 9.92 7.34 -7.80
CA ASN A 86 9.64 8.40 -6.81
C ASN A 86 9.23 7.82 -5.46
N ASN A 87 8.38 6.79 -5.47
CA ASN A 87 7.93 6.12 -4.27
C ASN A 87 9.09 5.39 -3.56
N THR A 88 9.90 4.66 -4.31
CA THR A 88 11.08 3.94 -3.78
C THR A 88 12.09 4.91 -3.18
N LEU A 89 12.35 6.04 -3.83
CA LEU A 89 13.20 7.09 -3.27
C LEU A 89 12.64 7.65 -1.96
N ASP A 90 11.33 7.87 -1.88
CA ASP A 90 10.71 8.35 -0.64
C ASP A 90 10.89 7.34 0.49
N TYR A 91 10.74 6.04 0.24
CA TYR A 91 11.05 5.01 1.24
C TYR A 91 12.49 5.11 1.75
N PHE A 92 13.46 5.29 0.85
CA PHE A 92 14.86 5.46 1.23
C PHE A 92 15.10 6.74 2.03
N LYS A 93 14.46 7.87 1.64
CA LYS A 93 14.53 9.12 2.40
C LYS A 93 13.97 8.95 3.80
N VAL A 94 12.81 8.31 3.98
CA VAL A 94 12.26 8.14 5.34
C VAL A 94 13.13 7.20 6.16
N LEU A 95 13.65 6.11 5.55
CA LEU A 95 14.59 5.22 6.22
C LEU A 95 15.83 5.97 6.70
N TYR A 96 16.41 6.82 5.84
CA TYR A 96 17.55 7.66 6.17
C TYR A 96 17.22 8.66 7.29
N LEU A 97 16.09 9.36 7.22
CA LEU A 97 15.66 10.32 8.25
C LEU A 97 15.43 9.63 9.60
N LYS A 98 14.81 8.45 9.60
CA LYS A 98 14.63 7.64 10.80
C LYS A 98 15.97 7.18 11.37
N PHE A 99 16.85 6.68 10.52
CA PHE A 99 18.19 6.26 10.91
C PHE A 99 18.94 7.44 11.53
N TRP A 100 18.98 8.59 10.86
CA TRP A 100 19.65 9.78 11.37
C TRP A 100 19.04 10.28 12.68
N ASN A 101 17.71 10.36 12.78
CA ASN A 101 17.03 10.76 14.02
C ASN A 101 17.27 9.78 15.18
N PHE A 102 17.43 8.48 14.89
CA PHE A 102 17.80 7.49 15.90
C PHE A 102 19.18 7.77 16.48
N PHE A 103 20.16 8.18 15.67
CA PHE A 103 21.47 8.61 16.14
C PHE A 103 21.50 10.04 16.71
N LYS A 104 20.37 10.76 16.63
CA LYS A 104 20.20 12.12 17.12
C LYS A 104 19.37 12.12 18.41
N LEU A 105 19.86 11.48 19.48
CA LEU A 105 19.29 11.50 20.84
C LEU A 105 20.42 11.55 21.90
N PRO A 106 20.16 12.20 23.05
CA PRO A 106 20.64 13.54 23.42
C PRO A 106 22.05 13.54 24.03
N THR A 107 22.77 14.65 23.86
CA THR A 107 23.60 15.20 24.95
C THR A 107 22.71 16.01 25.87
#